data_AF-A0A6A6ZGJ2-F1
#
_entry.id   AF-A0A6A6ZGJ2-F1
#
_cell.length_a   1.000
_cell.length_b   1.000
_cell.length_c   1.000
_cell.angle_alpha   90.00
_cell.angle_beta   90.00
_cell.angle_gamma   90.00
#
_symmetry.space_group_name_H-M   'P 1'
#
loop_
_entity.id
_entity.type
_entity.pdbx_description
1 polymer ?
#
loop_
_entity_poly.entity_id
_entity_poly.type
_entity_poly.pdbx_seq_one_letter_code
_entity_poly.pdbx_strand_id
1 'polypeptide(L)'
;MSFGFPRYEARLEPILNAIRAVRENDVLFFAAAGNDGGNQGIFWPAKLHEEGDVICISSSDSDGNAPSFNPTTGSNNRICTLGEALPSCQQDAHSNTIYRSGTSFATPIAVAIAAIILGVTDAIPPETMPPDFDWLKRKTLRTKAGMKKILCTMCVLADKRSRLGFSYITP
;
A
#
# COMPACT_ATOMS: atom_id res chain seq x y z
N MET A 1 -0.94 -1.07 -8.30
CA MET A 1 -1.02 -2.30 -9.09
C MET A 1 -1.60 -3.42 -8.25
N SER A 2 -2.89 -3.74 -8.46
CA SER A 2 -3.65 -4.70 -7.64
C SER A 2 -3.49 -6.16 -8.07
N PHE A 3 -2.35 -6.50 -8.67
CA PHE A 3 -2.00 -7.85 -9.10
C PHE A 3 -0.49 -8.03 -9.03
N GLY A 4 -0.04 -9.28 -9.12
CA GLY A 4 1.37 -9.62 -9.14
C GLY A 4 1.61 -11.05 -9.61
N PHE A 5 2.88 -11.42 -9.63
CA PHE A 5 3.40 -12.72 -10.03
C PHE A 5 4.17 -13.34 -8.86
N PRO A 6 4.18 -14.67 -8.69
CA PRO A 6 4.91 -15.30 -7.58
C PRO A 6 6.40 -14.91 -7.52
N ARG A 7 7.02 -14.64 -8.68
CA ARG A 7 8.42 -14.22 -8.81
C ARG A 7 8.64 -13.36 -10.06
N TYR A 8 9.80 -12.71 -10.11
CA TYR A 8 10.27 -12.04 -11.32
C TYR A 8 10.67 -13.06 -12.39
N GLU A 9 10.41 -12.73 -13.65
CA GLU A 9 10.81 -13.47 -14.83
C GLU A 9 11.35 -12.48 -15.87
N ALA A 10 12.35 -12.86 -16.67
CA ALA A 10 13.01 -11.94 -17.62
C ALA A 10 12.02 -11.25 -18.59
N ARG A 11 10.93 -11.93 -18.98
CA ARG A 11 9.87 -11.34 -19.81
C ARG A 11 9.13 -10.15 -19.16
N LEU A 12 9.28 -9.97 -17.85
CA LEU A 12 8.69 -8.87 -17.08
C LEU A 12 9.63 -7.65 -17.01
N GLU A 13 10.80 -7.70 -17.63
CA GLU A 13 11.75 -6.58 -17.71
C GLU A 13 11.11 -5.26 -18.17
N PRO A 14 10.21 -5.22 -19.17
CA PRO A 14 9.54 -3.97 -19.55
C PRO A 14 8.75 -3.33 -18.40
N ILE A 15 8.11 -4.15 -17.56
CA ILE A 15 7.35 -3.67 -16.39
C ILE A 15 8.33 -3.20 -15.30
N LEU A 16 9.46 -3.89 -15.09
CA LEU A 16 10.51 -3.44 -14.17
C LEU A 16 11.04 -2.06 -14.56
N ASN A 17 11.35 -1.86 -15.84
CA ASN A 17 11.84 -0.58 -16.36
C ASN A 17 10.80 0.53 -16.18
N ALA A 18 9.52 0.24 -16.43
CA ALA A 18 8.44 1.20 -16.18
C ALA A 18 8.32 1.57 -14.69
N ILE A 19 8.42 0.60 -13.78
CA ILE A 19 8.39 0.86 -12.33
C ILE A 19 9.56 1.74 -11.88
N ARG A 20 10.77 1.51 -12.41
CA ARG A 20 11.94 2.33 -12.10
C ARG A 20 11.83 3.75 -12.67
N ALA A 21 11.30 3.91 -13.89
CA ALA A 21 11.01 5.22 -14.45
C ALA A 21 9.99 6.01 -13.61
N VAL A 22 8.95 5.33 -13.08
CA VAL A 22 7.97 5.92 -12.15
C VAL A 22 8.67 6.44 -10.88
N ARG A 23 9.60 5.67 -10.31
CA ARG A 23 10.40 6.10 -9.16
C ARG A 23 11.27 7.33 -9.46
N GLU A 24 11.95 7.34 -10.61
CA GLU A 24 12.82 8.45 -11.02
C GLU A 24 12.06 9.77 -11.22
N ASN A 25 10.75 9.69 -11.46
CA ASN A 25 9.86 10.84 -11.64
C ASN A 25 9.09 11.22 -10.36
N ASP A 26 9.53 10.75 -9.18
CA ASP A 26 8.88 11.00 -7.88
C ASP A 26 7.39 10.61 -7.86
N VAL A 27 7.01 9.56 -8.61
CA VAL A 27 5.65 9.02 -8.62
C VAL A 27 5.56 7.85 -7.64
N LEU A 28 4.55 7.90 -6.77
CA LEU A 28 4.31 6.85 -5.77
C LEU A 28 3.71 5.60 -6.44
N PHE A 29 4.41 4.47 -6.34
CA PHE A 29 3.92 3.20 -6.86
C PHE A 29 3.56 2.23 -5.73
N PHE A 30 2.32 1.73 -5.76
CA PHE A 30 1.79 0.78 -4.77
C PHE A 30 1.53 -0.57 -5.42
N ALA A 31 1.81 -1.67 -4.73
CA ALA A 31 1.49 -3.01 -5.23
C ALA A 31 0.99 -3.97 -4.14
N ALA A 32 0.09 -4.87 -4.54
CA ALA A 32 -0.50 -5.88 -3.69
C ALA A 32 0.53 -6.96 -3.29
N ALA A 33 0.60 -7.29 -2.00
CA ALA A 33 1.59 -8.23 -1.48
C ALA A 33 1.41 -9.67 -1.99
N GLY A 34 0.20 -10.09 -2.34
CA GLY A 34 -0.14 -11.47 -2.69
C GLY A 34 -1.16 -12.08 -1.72
N ASN A 35 -1.78 -13.19 -2.10
CA ASN A 35 -2.89 -13.82 -1.36
C ASN A 35 -2.65 -15.31 -1.07
N ASP A 36 -1.41 -15.80 -1.18
CA ASP A 36 -1.10 -17.23 -1.09
C ASP A 36 -0.69 -17.67 0.33
N GLY A 37 -0.84 -16.80 1.32
CA GLY A 37 -0.48 -17.08 2.70
C GLY A 37 0.99 -17.48 2.84
N GLY A 38 1.27 -18.48 3.67
CA GLY A 38 2.63 -19.03 3.82
C GLY A 38 3.15 -19.85 2.64
N ASN A 39 2.34 -20.11 1.59
CA ASN A 39 2.76 -20.94 0.46
C ASN A 39 3.68 -20.19 -0.52
N GLN A 40 3.58 -18.87 -0.57
CA GLN A 40 4.43 -18.01 -1.37
C GLN A 40 4.86 -16.79 -0.55
N GLY A 41 6.03 -16.25 -0.88
CA GLY A 41 6.45 -14.95 -0.35
C GLY A 41 5.64 -13.80 -0.96
N ILE A 42 6.10 -12.58 -0.68
CA ILE A 42 5.57 -11.38 -1.34
C ILE A 42 5.76 -11.50 -2.86
N PHE A 43 4.68 -11.30 -3.60
CA PHE A 43 4.67 -11.37 -5.05
C PHE A 43 5.51 -10.24 -5.67
N TRP A 44 6.07 -10.49 -6.84
CA TRP A 44 6.60 -9.44 -7.70
C TRP A 44 5.44 -8.69 -8.39
N PRO A 45 5.46 -7.35 -8.49
CA PRO A 45 6.54 -6.43 -8.16
C PRO A 45 6.48 -5.88 -6.74
N ALA A 46 5.52 -6.29 -5.90
CA ALA A 46 5.46 -5.80 -4.53
C ALA A 46 6.77 -6.07 -3.77
N LYS A 47 7.47 -7.16 -4.08
CA LYS A 47 8.80 -7.50 -3.57
C LYS A 47 9.88 -6.43 -3.84
N LEU A 48 9.73 -5.61 -4.89
CA LEU A 48 10.61 -4.47 -5.15
C LEU A 48 10.51 -3.37 -4.06
N HIS A 49 9.64 -3.53 -3.05
CA HIS A 49 9.66 -2.70 -1.87
C HIS A 49 11.01 -2.72 -1.14
N GLU A 50 11.74 -3.84 -1.24
CA GLU A 50 13.08 -4.05 -0.67
C GLU A 50 14.12 -3.15 -1.37
N GLU A 51 13.99 -2.97 -2.68
CA GLU A 51 14.85 -2.11 -3.52
C GLU A 51 14.48 -0.62 -3.45
N GLY A 52 13.37 -0.28 -2.80
CA GLY A 52 12.91 1.10 -2.70
C GLY A 52 11.88 1.50 -3.74
N ASP A 53 11.58 0.66 -4.74
CA ASP A 53 10.77 1.05 -5.89
C ASP A 53 9.26 1.10 -5.61
N VAL A 54 8.79 0.26 -4.68
CA VAL A 54 7.36 0.04 -4.46
C VAL A 54 6.98 0.20 -2.99
N ILE A 55 5.76 0.67 -2.74
CA ILE A 55 5.06 0.55 -1.46
C ILE A 55 4.22 -0.73 -1.53
N CYS A 56 4.68 -1.78 -0.86
CA CYS A 56 3.95 -3.04 -0.77
C CYS A 56 2.80 -2.89 0.23
N ILE A 57 1.60 -3.35 -0.17
CA ILE A 57 0.37 -3.27 0.63
C ILE A 57 -0.15 -4.67 0.91
N SER A 58 -0.29 -4.98 2.20
CA SER A 58 -0.96 -6.17 2.71
C SER A 58 -2.42 -5.86 3.05
N SER A 59 -3.21 -6.89 3.33
CA SER A 59 -4.62 -6.75 3.70
C SER A 59 -4.79 -6.74 5.22
N SER A 60 -5.89 -6.20 5.70
CA SER A 60 -6.43 -6.45 7.05
C SER A 60 -7.94 -6.68 6.99
N ASP A 61 -8.49 -7.21 8.07
CA ASP A 61 -9.92 -7.10 8.38
C ASP A 61 -10.27 -5.70 8.93
N SER A 62 -11.54 -5.51 9.32
CA SER A 62 -12.04 -4.26 9.91
C SER A 62 -11.44 -3.95 11.29
N ASP A 63 -10.93 -4.96 11.98
CA ASP A 63 -10.35 -4.86 13.32
C ASP A 63 -8.82 -4.68 13.26
N GLY A 64 -8.25 -4.59 12.06
CA GLY A 64 -6.83 -4.44 11.82
C GLY A 64 -6.02 -5.73 11.97
N ASN A 65 -6.66 -6.90 12.04
CA ASN A 65 -5.97 -8.18 12.05
C ASN A 65 -5.53 -8.55 10.63
N ALA A 66 -4.38 -9.21 10.53
CA ALA A 66 -3.89 -9.72 9.27
C ALA A 66 -4.60 -11.04 8.91
N PRO A 67 -5.25 -11.14 7.74
CA PRO A 67 -5.85 -12.37 7.29
C PRO A 67 -4.79 -13.42 6.93
N SER A 68 -5.17 -14.69 6.99
CA SER A 68 -4.28 -15.84 6.74
C SER A 68 -3.72 -15.90 5.31
N PHE A 69 -4.36 -15.22 4.36
CA PHE A 69 -3.91 -15.16 2.97
C PHE A 69 -2.78 -14.17 2.73
N ASN A 70 -2.49 -13.26 3.67
CA ASN A 70 -1.32 -12.39 3.52
C ASN A 70 -0.03 -13.22 3.51
N PRO A 71 0.94 -12.90 2.65
CA PRO A 71 2.24 -13.54 2.71
C PRO A 71 2.90 -13.22 4.06
N THR A 72 3.75 -14.14 4.54
CA THR A 72 4.56 -13.86 5.73
C THR A 72 5.55 -12.75 5.41
N THR A 73 5.40 -11.60 6.07
CA THR A 73 6.26 -10.43 5.87
C THR A 73 7.35 -10.37 6.94
N GLY A 74 8.57 -10.00 6.54
CA GLY A 74 9.60 -9.57 7.50
C GLY A 74 9.22 -8.24 8.18
N SER A 75 9.97 -7.86 9.22
CA SER A 75 9.69 -6.68 10.07
C SER A 75 9.62 -5.32 9.33
N ASN A 76 10.06 -5.24 8.06
CA ASN A 76 10.15 -4.00 7.30
C ASN A 76 9.00 -3.77 6.30
N ASN A 77 8.07 -4.71 6.16
CA ASN A 77 6.91 -4.59 5.28
C ASN A 77 5.61 -4.73 6.06
N ARG A 78 5.12 -3.61 6.59
CA ARG A 78 4.05 -3.62 7.60
C ARG A 78 2.75 -2.99 7.11
N ILE A 79 2.75 -2.21 6.03
CA ILE A 79 1.56 -1.43 5.68
C ILE A 79 0.44 -2.36 5.22
N CYS A 80 -0.68 -2.31 5.93
CA CYS A 80 -1.94 -2.90 5.50
C CYS A 80 -3.08 -1.89 5.62
N THR A 81 -4.09 -2.11 4.79
CA THR A 81 -5.40 -1.43 4.84
C THR A 81 -6.49 -2.48 4.72
N LEU A 82 -7.74 -2.07 4.96
CA LEU A 82 -8.89 -2.95 4.80
C LEU A 82 -8.86 -3.64 3.44
N GLY A 83 -8.93 -4.96 3.45
CA GLY A 83 -8.95 -5.75 2.22
C GLY A 83 -9.76 -7.03 2.37
N GLU A 84 -10.47 -7.21 3.47
CA GLU A 84 -11.35 -8.36 3.71
C GLU A 84 -12.81 -7.92 3.70
N ALA A 85 -13.68 -8.77 3.14
CA ALA A 85 -15.13 -8.59 3.10
C ALA A 85 -15.55 -7.21 2.58
N LEU A 86 -14.93 -6.77 1.48
CA LEU A 86 -15.28 -5.52 0.81
C LEU A 86 -16.40 -5.75 -0.21
N PRO A 87 -17.44 -4.89 -0.24
CA PRO A 87 -18.46 -4.96 -1.27
C PRO A 87 -17.83 -4.66 -2.62
N SER A 88 -18.03 -5.54 -3.60
CA SER A 88 -17.58 -5.30 -4.97
C SER A 88 -18.69 -4.68 -5.81
N CYS A 89 -18.34 -4.17 -6.99
CA CYS A 89 -19.32 -3.72 -7.98
C CYS A 89 -20.05 -4.89 -8.68
N GLN A 90 -19.74 -6.14 -8.33
CA GLN A 90 -20.35 -7.33 -8.90
C GLN A 90 -21.55 -7.77 -8.05
N GLN A 91 -22.62 -8.18 -8.74
CA GLN A 91 -23.78 -8.83 -8.14
C GLN A 91 -23.85 -10.31 -8.52
N ASP A 92 -24.46 -11.12 -7.66
CA ASP A 92 -24.80 -12.50 -7.97
C ASP A 92 -26.08 -12.59 -8.82
N ALA A 93 -26.53 -13.82 -9.13
CA ALA A 93 -27.74 -14.05 -9.94
C ALA A 93 -29.04 -13.53 -9.29
N HIS A 94 -29.01 -13.19 -8.00
CA HIS A 94 -30.14 -12.68 -7.22
C HIS A 94 -29.99 -11.19 -6.90
N SER A 95 -29.08 -10.48 -7.59
CA SER A 95 -28.78 -9.06 -7.37
C SER A 95 -28.18 -8.74 -6.00
N ASN A 96 -27.66 -9.72 -5.26
CA ASN A 96 -26.95 -9.46 -4.02
C ASN A 96 -25.53 -9.00 -4.31
N THR A 97 -25.05 -8.01 -3.56
CA THR A 97 -23.66 -7.56 -3.63
C THR A 97 -22.71 -8.69 -3.28
N ILE A 98 -21.75 -8.95 -4.14
CA ILE A 98 -20.72 -9.93 -3.85
C ILE A 98 -19.57 -9.28 -3.09
N TYR A 99 -19.19 -9.87 -1.97
CA TYR A 99 -18.06 -9.45 -1.17
C TYR A 99 -16.77 -10.15 -1.62
N ARG A 100 -15.66 -9.43 -1.54
CA ARG A 100 -14.34 -9.90 -1.96
C ARG A 100 -13.29 -9.58 -0.91
N SER A 101 -12.27 -10.44 -0.88
CA SER A 101 -11.12 -10.28 0.01
C SER A 101 -9.82 -10.44 -0.78
N GLY A 102 -8.80 -9.67 -0.42
CA GLY A 102 -7.46 -9.79 -1.00
C GLY A 102 -6.65 -8.51 -0.88
N THR A 103 -5.33 -8.66 -0.93
CA THR A 103 -4.36 -7.54 -0.99
C THR A 103 -4.58 -6.65 -2.23
N SER A 104 -5.20 -7.20 -3.28
CA SER A 104 -5.67 -6.48 -4.46
C SER A 104 -6.70 -5.39 -4.14
N PHE A 105 -7.54 -5.60 -3.13
CA PHE A 105 -8.55 -4.64 -2.66
C PHE A 105 -7.99 -3.66 -1.63
N ALA A 106 -7.06 -4.12 -0.78
CA ALA A 106 -6.35 -3.24 0.14
C ALA A 106 -5.52 -2.17 -0.62
N THR A 107 -4.80 -2.58 -1.67
CA THR A 107 -3.91 -1.69 -2.45
C THR A 107 -4.55 -0.36 -2.89
N PRO A 108 -5.72 -0.34 -3.58
CA PRO A 108 -6.33 0.92 -4.02
C PRO A 108 -6.83 1.78 -2.85
N ILE A 109 -7.18 1.19 -1.70
CA ILE A 109 -7.53 1.96 -0.50
C ILE A 109 -6.29 2.71 0.02
N ALA A 110 -5.14 2.04 0.12
CA ALA A 110 -3.89 2.71 0.47
C ALA A 110 -3.50 3.83 -0.51
N VAL A 111 -3.73 3.60 -1.82
CA VAL A 111 -3.52 4.64 -2.85
C VAL A 111 -4.46 5.83 -2.63
N ALA A 112 -5.74 5.60 -2.33
CA ALA A 112 -6.71 6.65 -2.07
C ALA A 112 -6.31 7.49 -0.84
N ILE A 113 -5.88 6.84 0.26
CA ILE A 113 -5.38 7.53 1.45
C ILE A 113 -4.17 8.42 1.09
N ALA A 114 -3.20 7.88 0.36
CA ALA A 114 -2.02 8.65 -0.10
C ALA A 114 -2.43 9.85 -0.98
N ALA A 115 -3.39 9.66 -1.88
CA ALA A 115 -3.91 10.71 -2.75
C ALA A 115 -4.63 11.81 -1.95
N ILE A 116 -5.42 11.44 -0.93
CA ILE A 116 -6.07 12.41 -0.03
C ILE A 116 -5.03 13.22 0.74
N ILE A 117 -4.00 12.57 1.29
CA ILE A 117 -2.90 13.27 1.99
C ILE A 117 -2.24 14.29 1.07
N LEU A 118 -1.92 13.90 -0.16
CA LEU A 118 -1.33 14.80 -1.15
C LEU A 118 -2.28 15.95 -1.50
N GLY A 119 -3.56 15.66 -1.76
CA GLY A 119 -4.56 16.67 -2.10
C GLY A 119 -4.79 17.69 -0.98
N VAL A 120 -4.90 17.24 0.27
CA VAL A 120 -5.00 18.12 1.44
C VAL A 120 -3.73 18.97 1.56
N THR A 121 -2.55 18.36 1.49
CA THR A 121 -1.27 19.08 1.56
C THR A 121 -1.11 20.09 0.42
N ASP A 122 -1.65 19.77 -0.75
CA ASP A 122 -1.64 20.63 -1.94
C ASP A 122 -2.55 21.84 -1.80
N ALA A 123 -3.68 21.69 -1.10
CA ALA A 123 -4.67 22.74 -0.90
C ALA A 123 -4.31 23.76 0.20
N ILE A 124 -3.32 23.49 1.05
CA ILE A 124 -2.99 24.41 2.15
C ILE A 124 -2.24 25.64 1.63
N PRO A 125 -2.69 26.88 1.95
CA PRO A 125 -2.01 28.09 1.53
C PRO A 125 -0.56 28.15 2.04
N PRO A 126 0.41 28.64 1.24
CA PRO A 126 1.80 28.78 1.67
C PRO A 126 1.96 29.64 2.93
N GLU A 127 1.08 30.62 3.10
CA GLU A 127 1.07 31.59 4.21
C GLU A 127 0.80 30.95 5.58
N THR A 128 0.11 29.82 5.61
CA THR A 128 -0.23 29.11 6.86
C THR A 128 0.79 28.04 7.22
N MET A 129 1.84 27.89 6.39
CA MET A 129 2.79 26.80 6.49
C MET A 129 4.16 27.25 6.98
N PRO A 130 4.87 26.40 7.75
CA PRO A 130 6.26 26.65 8.10
C PRO A 130 7.12 26.89 6.85
N PRO A 131 8.18 27.72 6.92
CA PRO A 131 9.04 28.05 5.77
C PRO A 131 9.58 26.82 5.02
N ASP A 132 9.82 25.71 5.73
CA ASP A 132 10.39 24.49 5.17
C ASP A 132 9.34 23.53 4.59
N PHE A 133 8.05 23.80 4.78
CA PHE A 133 6.97 22.89 4.42
C PHE A 133 6.91 22.61 2.93
N ASP A 134 7.19 23.62 2.13
CA ASP A 134 7.14 23.54 0.67
C ASP A 134 8.25 22.63 0.12
N TRP A 135 9.42 22.66 0.77
CA TRP A 135 10.52 21.73 0.53
C TRP A 135 10.15 20.31 1.00
N LEU A 136 9.60 20.17 2.21
CA LEU A 136 9.15 18.87 2.74
C LEU A 136 8.08 18.22 1.85
N LYS A 137 7.14 19.00 1.34
CA LYS A 137 6.07 18.57 0.44
C LYS A 137 6.60 18.03 -0.88
N ARG A 138 7.58 18.71 -1.48
CA ARG A 138 8.18 18.30 -2.76
C ARG A 138 9.19 17.16 -2.61
N LYS A 139 10.06 17.24 -1.59
CA LYS A 139 11.24 16.37 -1.45
C LYS A 139 11.06 15.22 -0.46
N THR A 140 9.98 15.22 0.31
CA THR A 140 9.70 14.15 1.27
C THR A 140 8.37 13.49 0.95
N LEU A 141 7.26 14.22 0.92
CA LEU A 141 5.92 13.61 0.87
C LEU A 141 5.63 12.82 -0.42
N ARG A 142 6.10 13.31 -1.57
CA ARG A 142 5.94 12.63 -2.87
C ARG A 142 6.94 11.49 -3.09
N THR A 143 7.94 11.36 -2.23
CA THR A 143 8.87 10.23 -2.30
C THR A 143 8.26 9.00 -1.65
N LYS A 144 8.61 7.81 -2.16
CA LYS A 144 8.22 6.54 -1.53
C LYS A 144 8.59 6.49 -0.05
N ALA A 145 9.79 6.97 0.31
CA ALA A 145 10.28 6.93 1.68
C ALA A 145 9.47 7.83 2.62
N GLY A 146 9.17 9.06 2.19
CA GLY A 146 8.37 10.00 2.99
C GLY A 146 6.91 9.58 3.08
N MET A 147 6.28 9.20 1.97
CA MET A 147 4.90 8.69 2.02
C MET A 147 4.81 7.43 2.88
N LYS A 148 5.74 6.48 2.76
CA LYS A 148 5.78 5.29 3.63
C LYS A 148 5.84 5.69 5.12
N LYS A 149 6.65 6.69 5.48
CA LYS A 149 6.71 7.18 6.88
C LYS A 149 5.37 7.74 7.34
N ILE A 150 4.70 8.57 6.53
CA ILE A 150 3.38 9.13 6.87
C ILE A 150 2.35 8.01 7.05
N LEU A 151 2.27 7.09 6.09
CA LEU A 151 1.37 5.94 6.16
C LEU A 151 1.64 5.10 7.40
N CYS A 152 2.91 4.85 7.75
CA CYS A 152 3.27 4.16 8.99
C CYS A 152 2.87 4.94 10.25
N THR A 153 2.98 6.27 10.26
CA THR A 153 2.51 7.12 11.38
C THR A 153 1.00 7.09 11.54
N MET A 154 0.26 6.98 10.44
CA MET A 154 -1.20 6.84 10.45
C MET A 154 -1.67 5.44 10.86
N CYS A 155 -0.78 4.48 10.98
CA CYS A 155 -1.16 3.15 11.41
C CYS A 155 -1.52 3.15 12.90
N VAL A 156 -2.68 2.58 13.24
CA VAL A 156 -3.11 2.47 14.64
C VAL A 156 -2.28 1.41 15.34
N LEU A 157 -1.34 1.86 16.16
CA LEU A 157 -0.82 1.10 17.29
C LEU A 157 -0.77 2.04 18.50
N ALA A 158 -1.79 1.95 19.36
CA ALA A 158 -1.91 2.73 20.58
C ALA A 158 -0.75 2.50 21.56
N ASP A 159 -0.02 1.37 21.45
CA ASP A 159 1.20 1.14 22.23
C ASP A 159 1.95 -0.07 21.68
N LYS A 160 3.09 0.17 21.01
CA LYS A 160 4.26 -0.72 20.79
C LYS A 160 4.06 -2.25 20.58
N ARG A 161 2.88 -2.76 20.25
CA ARG A 161 2.60 -4.16 19.97
C ARG A 161 1.97 -4.26 18.59
N SER A 162 2.81 -4.37 17.54
CA SER A 162 2.29 -4.79 16.24
C SER A 162 1.65 -6.15 16.42
N ARG A 163 0.32 -6.25 16.26
CA ARG A 163 -0.35 -7.55 16.24
C ARG A 163 0.14 -8.26 14.97
N LEU A 164 1.02 -9.25 15.15
CA LEU A 164 1.59 -10.09 14.07
C LEU A 164 2.48 -9.36 13.05
N GLY A 165 3.08 -8.21 13.39
CA GLY A 165 4.08 -7.56 12.54
C GLY A 165 3.53 -6.54 11.54
N PHE A 166 2.21 -6.38 11.41
CA PHE A 166 1.59 -5.42 10.50
C PHE A 166 1.28 -4.06 11.18
N SER A 167 1.17 -3.03 10.35
CA SER A 167 0.85 -1.64 10.66
C SER A 167 -0.40 -1.29 9.84
N TYR A 168 -1.53 -1.30 10.52
CA TYR A 168 -2.86 -1.10 9.93
C TYR A 168 -3.22 0.38 9.89
N ILE A 169 -3.49 0.90 8.70
CA ILE A 169 -4.10 2.22 8.54
C ILE A 169 -5.61 2.05 8.63
N THR A 170 -6.19 2.53 9.72
CA THR A 170 -7.66 2.58 9.86
C THR A 170 -8.19 3.58 8.81
N PRO A 171 -9.05 3.15 7.89
CA PRO A 171 -9.68 4.04 6.91
C PRO A 171 -10.71 4.97 7.56
#